data_AF-A0A2Z6ETE8-F1
#
_entry.id   AF-A0A2Z6ETE8-F1
#
_cell.length_a   1.000
_cell.length_b   1.000
_cell.length_c   1.000
_cell.angle_alpha   90.00
_cell.angle_beta   90.00
_cell.angle_gamma   90.00
#
_symmetry.space_group_name_H-M   'P 1'
#
loop_
_entity.id
_entity.type
_entity.pdbx_description
1 polymer ?
#
loop_
_entity_poly.entity_id
_entity_poly.type
_entity_poly.pdbx_seq_one_letter_code
_entity_poly.pdbx_strand_id
1 'polypeptide(L)'
;MILVTGGAGFIGANFVLGWLAEHDEAVVNVDKLTYAGNLSTLDSLRADPRHQFVRADIADIALLQNLLVKYRPRAVLQTVRWYLDRSDWVHQVISGDYLKWLETHYAQCA
;
A
#
# COMPACT_ATOMS: atom_id res chain seq x y z
N MET A 1 9.17 5.04 -11.49
CA MET A 1 8.82 4.59 -10.12
C MET A 1 7.46 5.13 -9.74
N ILE A 2 6.74 4.44 -8.86
CA ILE A 2 5.47 4.87 -8.29
C ILE A 2 5.58 5.12 -6.79
N LEU A 3 4.66 5.91 -6.22
CA LEU A 3 4.56 6.12 -4.78
C LEU A 3 3.20 5.62 -4.32
N VAL A 4 3.21 4.71 -3.34
CA VAL A 4 2.01 4.08 -2.78
C VAL A 4 1.87 4.51 -1.34
N THR A 5 0.73 5.08 -0.96
CA THR A 5 0.41 5.37 0.44
C THR A 5 -0.42 4.26 1.04
N GLY A 6 -0.19 3.91 2.32
CA GLY A 6 -0.94 2.84 2.98
C GLY A 6 -0.55 1.43 2.50
N GLY A 7 0.65 1.28 1.93
CA GLY A 7 1.10 0.05 1.30
C GLY A 7 1.50 -1.05 2.29
N ALA A 8 1.39 -0.85 3.60
CA ALA A 8 1.50 -1.91 4.60
C ALA A 8 0.14 -2.39 5.13
N GLY A 9 -0.97 -1.78 4.69
CA GLY A 9 -2.32 -2.29 4.91
C GLY A 9 -2.68 -3.42 3.93
N PHE A 10 -3.81 -4.09 4.14
CA PHE A 10 -4.20 -5.26 3.35
C PHE A 10 -4.17 -5.04 1.82
N ILE A 11 -4.87 -4.00 1.36
CA ILE A 11 -5.02 -3.68 -0.07
C ILE A 11 -3.69 -3.20 -0.63
N GLY A 12 -3.06 -2.27 0.10
CA GLY A 12 -1.83 -1.63 -0.32
C GLY A 12 -0.69 -2.64 -0.44
N ALA A 13 -0.57 -3.57 0.50
CA ALA A 13 0.45 -4.61 0.45
C ALA A 13 0.27 -5.54 -0.76
N ASN A 14 -0.97 -5.99 -1.03
CA ASN A 14 -1.25 -6.80 -2.23
C ASN A 14 -0.95 -6.04 -3.52
N PHE A 15 -1.28 -4.74 -3.58
CA PHE A 15 -0.94 -3.90 -4.72
C PHE A 15 0.58 -3.80 -4.91
N VAL A 16 1.34 -3.53 -3.85
CA VAL A 16 2.81 -3.41 -3.91
C VAL A 16 3.46 -4.73 -4.33
N LEU A 17 3.03 -5.85 -3.76
CA LEU A 17 3.51 -7.19 -4.09
C LEU A 17 3.23 -7.55 -5.55
N GLY A 18 1.99 -7.38 -6.00
CA GLY A 18 1.59 -7.67 -7.39
C GLY A 18 2.31 -6.76 -8.39
N TRP A 19 2.44 -5.48 -8.07
CA TRP A 19 3.15 -4.52 -8.92
C TRP A 19 4.61 -4.94 -9.17
N LEU A 20 5.34 -5.28 -8.10
CA LEU A 20 6.75 -5.69 -8.19
C LEU A 20 6.96 -7.08 -8.80
N ALA A 21 5.93 -7.94 -8.79
CA ALA A 21 5.95 -9.23 -9.47
C ALA A 21 5.77 -9.09 -11.00
N GLU A 22 4.93 -8.15 -11.43
CA GLU A 22 4.54 -8.00 -12.84
C GLU A 22 5.34 -6.92 -13.59
N HIS A 23 5.93 -5.97 -12.87
CA HIS A 23 6.56 -4.79 -13.46
C HIS A 23 8.00 -4.64 -12.96
N ASP A 24 8.88 -4.19 -13.86
CA ASP A 24 10.22 -3.77 -13.50
C ASP A 24 10.27 -2.26 -13.18
N GLU A 25 9.39 -1.83 -12.27
CA GLU A 25 9.28 -0.43 -11.85
C GLU A 25 9.32 -0.33 -10.32
N ALA A 26 10.27 0.45 -9.81
CA ALA A 26 10.43 0.67 -8.38
C ALA A 26 9.20 1.31 -7.71
N VAL A 27 9.00 0.97 -6.43
CA VAL A 27 7.89 1.42 -5.59
C VAL A 27 8.44 2.09 -4.33
N VAL A 28 7.98 3.29 -4.05
CA VAL A 28 8.14 3.96 -2.74
C VAL A 28 6.86 3.76 -1.96
N ASN A 29 6.88 2.90 -0.96
CA ASN A 29 5.77 2.61 -0.08
C ASN A 29 5.82 3.51 1.15
N VAL A 30 4.86 4.42 1.28
CA VAL A 30 4.71 5.36 2.39
C VAL A 30 3.60 4.88 3.30
N ASP A 31 3.90 4.55 4.54
CA ASP A 31 2.89 4.09 5.49
C ASP A 31 3.15 4.62 6.90
N LYS A 32 2.07 4.99 7.60
CA LYS A 32 2.15 5.48 8.98
C LYS A 32 2.36 4.35 9.99
N LEU A 33 2.01 3.12 9.61
CA LEU A 33 1.95 1.93 10.47
C LEU A 33 1.02 2.19 11.67
N THR A 34 -0.24 2.47 11.35
CA THR A 34 -1.32 2.50 12.34
C THR A 34 -1.75 1.07 12.70
N TYR A 35 -2.86 0.91 13.42
CA TYR A 35 -3.42 -0.40 13.75
C TYR A 35 -3.71 -1.29 12.52
N ALA A 36 -3.96 -0.69 11.35
CA ALA A 36 -4.28 -1.41 10.12
C ALA A 36 -3.03 -1.76 9.27
N GLY A 37 -1.84 -1.27 9.65
CA GLY A 37 -0.60 -1.50 8.91
C GLY A 37 0.22 -2.63 9.52
N ASN A 38 0.64 -3.60 8.71
CA ASN A 38 1.49 -4.69 9.13
C ASN A 38 2.67 -4.89 8.15
N LEU A 39 3.87 -4.54 8.61
CA LEU A 39 5.11 -4.67 7.84
C LEU A 39 5.46 -6.12 7.47
N SER A 40 5.01 -7.12 8.24
CA SER A 40 5.32 -8.52 7.95
C SER A 40 4.73 -8.99 6.62
N THR A 41 3.68 -8.32 6.13
CA THR A 41 3.08 -8.59 4.82
C THR A 41 4.04 -8.25 3.66
N LEU A 42 5.08 -7.45 3.91
CA LEU A 42 6.07 -7.01 2.94
C LEU A 42 7.44 -7.66 3.16
N ASP A 43 7.56 -8.65 4.06
CA ASP A 43 8.86 -9.25 4.42
C ASP A 43 9.56 -9.90 3.23
N SER A 44 8.80 -10.43 2.25
CA SER A 44 9.34 -10.97 1.00
C SER A 44 10.07 -9.92 0.15
N LEU A 45 9.77 -8.64 0.34
CA LEU A 45 10.36 -7.52 -0.39
C LEU A 45 11.55 -6.89 0.31
N ARG A 46 11.93 -7.35 1.52
CA ARG A 46 13.04 -6.75 2.30
C ARG A 46 14.37 -6.66 1.55
N ALA A 47 14.63 -7.63 0.68
CA ALA A 47 15.84 -7.70 -0.12
C ALA A 47 15.66 -7.18 -1.57
N ASP A 48 14.45 -6.78 -1.97
CA ASP A 48 14.20 -6.26 -3.32
C ASP A 48 14.62 -4.78 -3.37
N PRO A 49 15.66 -4.40 -4.14
CA PRO A 49 16.12 -3.02 -4.23
C PRO A 49 15.09 -2.08 -4.89
N ARG A 50 14.06 -2.63 -5.54
CA ARG A 50 12.96 -1.88 -6.15
C ARG A 50 11.90 -1.48 -5.13
N HIS A 51 11.89 -2.06 -3.93
CA HIS A 51 10.98 -1.68 -2.85
C HIS A 51 11.68 -0.76 -1.84
N GLN A 52 11.20 0.49 -1.73
CA GLN A 52 11.64 1.42 -0.70
C GLN A 52 10.49 1.72 0.25
N PHE A 53 10.68 1.43 1.54
CA PHE A 53 9.69 1.72 2.57
C PHE A 53 10.02 3.02 3.31
N VAL A 54 9.03 3.89 3.47
CA VAL A 54 9.11 5.14 4.22
C VAL A 54 8.02 5.14 5.27
N ARG A 55 8.41 5.07 6.55
CA ARG A 55 7.46 5.24 7.65
C ARG A 55 7.12 6.72 7.81
N ALA A 56 5.90 7.11 7.47
CA ALA A 56 5.47 8.50 7.53
C ALA A 56 3.95 8.67 7.59
N ASP A 57 3.52 9.79 8.15
CA ASP A 57 2.13 10.24 8.05
C ASP A 57 1.95 11.06 6.76
N ILE A 58 0.90 10.76 5.98
CA ILE A 58 0.55 11.55 4.79
C ILE A 58 0.09 12.97 5.15
N ALA A 59 -0.29 13.21 6.40
CA ALA A 59 -0.59 14.54 6.92
C ALA A 59 0.67 15.43 7.07
N ASP A 60 1.88 14.86 7.03
CA ASP A 60 3.13 15.63 7.01
C ASP A 60 3.42 16.16 5.61
N ILE A 61 2.86 17.34 5.32
CA ILE A 61 2.94 17.99 4.00
C ILE A 61 4.40 18.26 3.61
N ALA A 62 5.22 18.73 4.54
CA ALA A 62 6.62 19.07 4.25
C ALA A 62 7.42 17.83 3.89
N LEU A 63 7.22 16.72 4.62
CA LEU A 63 7.83 15.45 4.29
C LEU A 63 7.34 14.93 2.93
N LEU A 64 6.03 14.94 2.66
CA LEU A 64 5.52 14.47 1.37
C LEU A 64 6.06 15.31 0.20
N GLN A 65 6.18 16.64 0.34
CA GLN A 65 6.81 17.49 -0.66
C GLN A 65 8.25 17.05 -0.93
N ASN A 66 9.03 16.78 0.12
CA ASN A 66 10.40 16.29 -0.01
C ASN A 66 10.46 14.92 -0.70
N LEU A 67 9.54 14.01 -0.37
CA LEU A 67 9.46 12.70 -1.03
C LEU A 67 9.10 12.83 -2.51
N LEU A 68 8.14 13.69 -2.87
CA LEU A 68 7.76 13.92 -4.25
C LEU A 68 8.91 14.53 -5.07
N VAL A 69 9.66 15.47 -4.50
CA VAL A 69 10.85 16.05 -5.15
C VAL A 69 11.97 15.03 -5.29
N LYS A 70 12.24 14.24 -4.23
CA LYS A 70 13.29 13.23 -4.20
C LYS A 70 13.04 12.09 -5.18
N TYR A 71 11.83 11.56 -5.19
CA TYR A 71 11.50 10.33 -5.90
C TYR A 71 10.84 10.58 -7.26
N ARG A 72 10.25 11.76 -7.48
CA ARG A 72 9.54 12.13 -8.72
C ARG A 72 8.67 10.98 -9.26
N PRO A 73 7.75 10.43 -8.43
CA PRO A 73 6.94 9.30 -8.85
C PRO A 73 6.04 9.72 -10.01
N ARG A 74 5.91 8.85 -11.02
CA ARG A 74 5.08 9.14 -12.20
C ARG A 74 3.58 8.97 -11.93
N ALA A 75 3.20 8.32 -10.84
CA ALA A 75 1.81 8.00 -10.55
C ALA A 75 1.49 8.08 -9.05
N VAL A 76 0.75 9.14 -8.67
CA VAL A 76 -0.25 9.11 -7.59
C VAL A 76 -1.63 8.77 -8.18
N LEU A 77 -1.81 9.01 -9.49
CA LEU A 77 -3.07 8.90 -10.24
C LEU A 77 -3.52 7.45 -10.51
N GLN A 78 -2.59 6.52 -10.71
CA GLN A 78 -2.93 5.13 -11.04
C GLN A 78 -3.54 4.38 -9.86
N THR A 79 -3.14 4.70 -8.62
CA THR A 79 -3.75 4.12 -7.42
C THR A 79 -5.20 4.55 -7.27
N VAL A 80 -5.49 5.86 -7.46
CA VAL A 80 -6.87 6.37 -7.48
C VAL A 80 -7.67 5.70 -8.60
N ARG A 81 -7.10 5.58 -9.80
CA ARG A 81 -7.76 4.93 -10.94
C ARG A 81 -8.03 3.45 -10.71
N TRP A 82 -7.10 2.71 -10.09
CA TRP A 82 -7.28 1.29 -9.75
C TRP A 82 -8.45 1.08 -8.78
N TYR A 83 -8.62 1.98 -7.80
CA TYR A 83 -9.78 1.96 -6.88
C TYR A 83 -11.08 2.30 -7.60
N LEU A 84 -11.06 3.31 -8.49
CA LEU A 84 -12.22 3.67 -9.31
C LEU A 84 -12.63 2.53 -10.26
N ASP A 85 -11.66 1.83 -10.84
CA ASP A 85 -11.87 0.69 -11.75
C ASP A 85 -12.29 -0.60 -10.99
N ARG A 86 -12.26 -0.61 -9.65
CA ARG A 86 -12.63 -1.75 -8.79
C ARG A 86 -13.72 -1.36 -7.78
N SER A 87 -14.73 -0.63 -8.25
CA SER A 87 -15.85 -0.16 -7.43
C SER A 87 -16.57 -1.28 -6.67
N ASP A 88 -16.74 -2.46 -7.27
CA ASP A 88 -17.42 -3.60 -6.62
C ASP A 88 -16.64 -4.10 -5.40
N TRP A 89 -15.32 -4.15 -5.53
CA TRP A 89 -14.42 -4.51 -4.45
C TRP A 89 -14.45 -3.45 -3.34
N VAL A 90 -14.47 -2.16 -3.71
CA VAL A 90 -14.65 -1.04 -2.76
C VAL A 90 -16.00 -1.13 -2.04
N HIS A 91 -17.07 -1.51 -2.74
CA HIS A 91 -18.38 -1.74 -2.15
C HIS A 91 -18.37 -2.87 -1.11
N GLN A 92 -17.64 -3.96 -1.36
CA GLN A 92 -17.48 -5.04 -0.38
C GLN A 92 -16.71 -4.59 0.87
N VAL A 93 -15.73 -3.69 0.73
CA VAL A 93 -15.07 -3.10 1.89
C VAL A 93 -16.01 -2.18 2.68
N ILE A 94 -16.76 -1.30 1.99
CA ILE A 94 -17.68 -0.35 2.63
C ILE A 94 -18.85 -1.06 3.32
N SER A 95 -19.35 -2.16 2.73
CA SER A 95 -20.45 -2.94 3.28
C SER A 95 -20.08 -3.73 4.54
N GLY A 96 -18.79 -3.83 4.87
CA GLY A 96 -18.30 -4.60 6.01
C GLY A 96 -18.09 -6.08 5.71
N ASP A 97 -18.30 -6.54 4.47
CA ASP A 97 -18.01 -7.92 4.05
C ASP A 97 -16.54 -8.30 4.24
N TYR A 98 -15.64 -7.31 4.18
CA TYR A 98 -14.23 -7.48 4.51
C TYR A 98 -13.98 -7.96 5.96
N LEU A 99 -14.89 -7.74 6.90
CA LEU A 99 -14.78 -8.24 8.28
C LEU A 99 -14.82 -9.78 8.32
N LYS A 100 -15.62 -10.43 7.47
CA LYS A 100 -15.61 -11.90 7.35
C LYS A 100 -14.28 -12.40 6.80
N TRP A 101 -13.71 -11.66 5.86
CA TRP A 101 -12.40 -11.98 5.29
C TRP A 101 -11.30 -11.83 6.36
N LEU A 102 -11.36 -10.78 7.18
CA LEU A 102 -10.46 -10.59 8.33
C LEU A 102 -10.59 -11.73 9.36
N GLU A 103 -11.80 -12.11 9.77
CA GLU A 103 -11.99 -13.26 10.66
C GLU A 103 -11.40 -14.54 10.05
N THR A 104 -11.65 -14.78 8.76
CA THR A 104 -11.16 -15.99 8.08
C THR A 104 -9.63 -16.07 8.02
N HIS A 105 -8.95 -14.93 7.94
CA HIS A 105 -7.50 -14.88 7.69
C HIS A 105 -6.66 -14.41 8.88
N TYR A 106 -7.28 -13.86 9.94
CA TYR A 106 -6.59 -13.32 11.12
C TYR A 106 -7.14 -13.81 12.48
N ALA A 107 -8.15 -14.71 12.52
CA ALA A 107 -8.70 -15.22 13.79
C ALA A 107 -7.72 -16.04 14.66
N GLN A 108 -6.53 -16.39 14.17
CA GLN A 108 -5.51 -17.12 14.95
C GLN A 108 -4.53 -16.21 15.71
N CYS A 109 -4.67 -14.89 15.63
CA CYS A 109 -3.92 -13.98 16.49
C CYS A 109 -4.74 -13.63 17.75
N ALA A 110 -4.87 -14.58 18.67
CA ALA A 110 -5.28 -14.37 20.06
C ALA A 110 -4.33 -15.13 20.98
#